data_AF-A0A445G8H9-F1
#
_entry.id   AF-A0A445G8H9-F1
#
_cell.length_a   1.000
_cell.length_b   1.000
_cell.length_c   1.000
_cell.angle_alpha   90.00
_cell.angle_beta   90.00
_cell.angle_gamma   90.00
#
_symmetry.space_group_name_H-M   'P 1'
#
loop_
_entity.id
_entity.type
_entity.pdbx_description
1 polymer ?
#
loop_
_entity_poly.entity_id
_entity_poly.type
_entity_poly.pdbx_seq_one_letter_code
_entity_poly.pdbx_strand_id
1 'polypeptide(L)'
;MLHACLDIKAIMLGKYHYVLYFLVLAMQPRMLWIVDENLKPLSLPVCVGQAVNVVGQAGHPKTITGFQTHYTPILLCVGDRAKLAMEKYLPLSPILEGFVNLKENPDYIKE
;
A
#
# COMPACT_ATOMS: atom_id res chain seq x y z
N MET A 1 -21.18 2.18 -18.84
CA MET A 1 -20.41 1.10 -18.18
C MET A 1 -21.10 0.54 -16.95
N LEU A 2 -21.48 1.35 -15.95
CA LEU A 2 -22.14 0.85 -14.73
C LEU A 2 -23.39 -0.03 -14.98
N HIS A 3 -24.22 0.31 -15.97
CA HIS A 3 -25.39 -0.52 -16.35
C HIS A 3 -25.00 -1.92 -16.86
N ALA A 4 -23.81 -2.08 -17.45
CA ALA A 4 -23.32 -3.39 -17.90
C ALA A 4 -22.79 -4.26 -16.74
N CYS A 5 -22.56 -3.68 -15.57
CA CYS A 5 -22.17 -4.41 -14.36
C CYS A 5 -23.38 -5.02 -13.61
N LEU A 6 -24.62 -4.67 -13.98
CA LEU A 6 -25.83 -5.25 -13.38
C LEU A 6 -26.06 -6.71 -13.84
N ASP A 7 -25.67 -7.04 -15.08
CA ASP A 7 -25.68 -8.41 -15.61
C ASP A 7 -24.34 -8.74 -16.29
N ILE A 8 -23.35 -9.06 -15.46
CA ILE A 8 -21.99 -9.37 -15.90
C ILE A 8 -21.97 -10.64 -16.77
N LYS A 9 -22.84 -11.62 -16.49
CA LYS A 9 -22.82 -12.90 -17.20
C LYS A 9 -23.29 -12.75 -18.65
N ALA A 10 -24.39 -12.05 -18.88
CA ALA A 10 -24.93 -11.90 -20.23
C ALA A 10 -24.17 -10.85 -21.07
N ILE A 11 -23.70 -9.77 -20.43
CA ILE A 11 -23.18 -8.59 -21.13
C ILE A 11 -21.65 -8.65 -21.23
N MET A 12 -20.93 -8.78 -20.12
CA MET A 12 -19.45 -8.78 -20.08
C MET A 12 -18.84 -10.12 -20.50
N LEU A 13 -19.45 -11.24 -20.07
CA LEU A 13 -19.00 -12.59 -20.42
C LEU A 13 -19.75 -13.20 -21.61
N GLY A 14 -20.58 -12.43 -22.30
CA GLY A 14 -21.35 -12.89 -23.46
C GLY A 14 -21.08 -12.04 -24.70
N LYS A 15 -21.92 -11.04 -24.97
CA LYS A 15 -21.83 -10.30 -26.24
C LYS A 15 -20.62 -9.38 -26.35
N TYR A 16 -20.11 -8.86 -25.23
CA TYR A 16 -19.12 -7.78 -25.23
C TYR A 16 -17.88 -8.12 -24.38
N HIS A 17 -17.27 -9.28 -24.62
CA HIS A 17 -16.06 -9.74 -23.92
C HIS A 17 -14.89 -8.75 -23.96
N TYR A 18 -14.76 -8.00 -25.07
CA TYR A 18 -13.67 -7.06 -25.26
C TYR A 18 -13.73 -5.86 -24.30
N VAL A 19 -14.87 -5.63 -23.64
CA VAL A 19 -15.01 -4.59 -22.63
C VAL A 19 -14.07 -4.81 -21.44
N LEU A 20 -13.75 -6.08 -21.14
CA LEU A 20 -12.79 -6.42 -20.09
C LEU A 20 -11.39 -5.88 -20.39
N TYR A 21 -10.97 -5.81 -21.65
CA TYR A 21 -9.65 -5.25 -21.99
C TYR A 21 -9.53 -3.77 -21.63
N PHE A 22 -10.61 -3.00 -21.80
CA PHE A 22 -10.64 -1.61 -21.39
C PHE A 22 -10.71 -1.45 -19.86
N LEU A 23 -11.43 -2.35 -19.18
CA LEU A 23 -11.56 -2.30 -17.72
C LEU A 23 -10.24 -2.68 -17.01
N VAL A 24 -9.54 -3.71 -17.49
CA VAL A 24 -8.27 -4.18 -16.90
C VAL A 24 -7.19 -3.10 -16.94
N LEU A 25 -7.13 -2.31 -18.01
CA LEU A 25 -6.21 -1.16 -18.11
C LEU A 25 -6.52 -0.06 -17.10
N ALA A 26 -7.79 0.10 -16.70
CA ALA A 26 -8.20 1.06 -15.69
C ALA A 26 -8.02 0.57 -14.25
N MET A 27 -7.75 -0.73 -14.04
CA MET A 27 -7.48 -1.28 -12.72
C MET A 27 -6.03 -0.98 -12.31
N GLN A 28 -5.82 0.09 -11.56
CA GLN A 28 -4.53 0.37 -10.92
C GLN A 28 -4.61 0.05 -9.42
N PRO A 29 -4.15 -1.14 -8.97
CA PRO A 29 -4.15 -1.48 -7.56
C PRO A 29 -3.10 -0.66 -6.79
N ARG A 30 -3.45 -0.19 -5.59
CA ARG A 30 -2.51 0.47 -4.67
C ARG A 30 -1.71 -0.60 -3.92
N MET A 31 -0.69 -1.13 -4.57
CA MET A 31 0.20 -2.14 -4.00
C MET A 31 1.47 -1.49 -3.43
N LEU A 32 1.91 -1.88 -2.23
CA LEU A 32 3.14 -1.42 -1.61
C LEU A 32 4.25 -2.47 -1.78
N TRP A 33 5.28 -2.10 -2.54
CA TRP A 33 6.52 -2.83 -2.73
C TRP A 33 7.66 -2.05 -2.10
N ILE A 34 8.48 -2.75 -1.33
CA ILE A 34 9.66 -2.19 -0.69
C ILE A 34 10.89 -2.72 -1.41
N VAL A 35 11.77 -1.80 -1.76
CA VAL A 35 13.01 -2.08 -2.47
C VAL A 35 14.17 -1.40 -1.73
N ASP A 36 15.30 -2.08 -1.67
CA ASP A 36 16.54 -1.56 -1.08
C ASP A 36 17.34 -0.68 -2.07
N GLU A 37 18.41 -0.03 -1.62
CA GLU A 37 19.30 0.78 -2.47
C GLU A 37 19.87 -0.02 -3.67
N ASN A 38 20.07 -1.31 -3.49
CA ASN A 38 20.56 -2.24 -4.52
C ASN A 38 19.44 -2.80 -5.41
N LEU A 39 18.25 -2.19 -5.41
CA LEU A 39 17.07 -2.63 -6.15
C LEU A 39 16.59 -4.05 -5.82
N LYS A 40 16.93 -4.56 -4.62
CA LYS A 40 16.49 -5.87 -4.14
C LYS A 40 15.16 -5.75 -3.40
N PRO A 41 14.18 -6.64 -3.66
CA PRO A 41 12.92 -6.63 -2.92
C PRO A 41 13.19 -7.02 -1.46
N LEU A 42 12.61 -6.25 -0.54
CA LEU A 42 12.76 -6.49 0.90
C LEU A 42 11.38 -6.64 1.55
N SER A 43 11.23 -7.69 2.37
CA SER A 43 10.02 -7.88 3.17
C SER A 43 10.22 -7.26 4.54
N LEU A 44 9.49 -6.19 4.82
CA LEU A 44 9.52 -5.49 6.11
C LEU A 44 8.13 -5.44 6.73
N PRO A 45 8.05 -5.39 8.07
CA PRO A 45 6.80 -5.15 8.76
C PRO A 45 6.33 -3.71 8.58
N VAL A 46 5.09 -3.57 8.17
CA VAL A 46 4.37 -2.32 7.90
C VAL A 46 3.04 -2.35 8.65
N CYS A 47 2.72 -1.26 9.32
CA CYS A 47 1.39 -1.03 9.89
C CYS A 47 0.52 -0.33 8.85
N VAL A 48 -0.70 -0.82 8.66
CA VAL A 48 -1.67 -0.29 7.68
C VAL A 48 -2.93 0.13 8.40
N GLY A 49 -3.50 1.26 7.97
CA GLY A 49 -4.88 1.61 8.27
C GLY A 49 -5.19 3.06 7.95
N GLN A 50 -6.30 3.57 8.48
CA GLN A 50 -6.85 4.86 8.06
C GLN A 50 -5.94 6.02 8.50
N ALA A 51 -5.75 6.96 7.57
CA ALA A 51 -5.02 8.20 7.78
C ALA A 51 -5.74 9.11 8.79
N VAL A 52 -5.03 9.50 9.84
CA VAL A 52 -5.54 10.36 10.92
C VAL A 52 -4.44 11.35 11.33
N ASN A 53 -4.80 12.58 11.70
CA ASN A 53 -3.78 13.59 12.02
C ASN A 53 -2.96 13.20 13.26
N VAL A 54 -3.64 12.75 14.32
CA VAL A 54 -2.99 12.27 15.55
C VAL A 54 -3.86 11.19 16.19
N VAL A 55 -3.28 10.02 16.42
CA VAL A 55 -3.82 8.92 17.23
C VAL A 55 -2.70 8.36 18.10
N GLY A 56 -3.02 7.86 19.29
CA GLY A 56 -2.04 7.31 20.23
C GLY A 56 -1.89 8.14 21.50
N GLN A 57 -0.90 7.79 22.33
CA GLN A 57 -0.65 8.45 23.60
C GLN A 57 -0.06 9.86 23.39
N ALA A 58 -0.38 10.78 24.30
CA ALA A 58 0.22 12.11 24.33
C ALA A 58 1.75 12.00 24.49
N GLY A 59 2.50 12.62 23.57
CA GLY A 59 3.96 12.55 23.51
C GLY A 59 4.50 11.74 22.32
N HIS A 60 3.79 10.71 21.87
CA HIS A 60 4.14 9.93 20.66
C HIS A 60 2.95 9.84 19.70
N PRO A 61 2.64 10.94 18.99
CA PRO A 61 1.54 10.95 18.04
C PRO A 61 1.81 9.99 16.87
N LYS A 62 0.86 9.09 16.58
CA LYS A 62 0.85 8.24 15.39
C LYS A 62 -0.16 8.78 14.37
N THR A 63 0.24 8.80 13.09
CA THR A 63 -0.59 9.31 11.98
C THR A 63 -1.49 8.22 11.37
N ILE A 64 -1.45 6.99 11.89
CA ILE A 64 -2.18 5.84 11.35
C ILE A 64 -2.97 5.17 12.46
N THR A 65 -4.23 4.87 12.16
CA THR A 65 -5.06 3.96 12.96
C THR A 65 -4.70 2.52 12.60
N GLY A 66 -4.33 1.70 13.57
CA GLY A 66 -4.00 0.29 13.31
C GLY A 66 -2.83 -0.19 14.16
N PHE A 67 -3.08 -1.25 14.92
CA PHE A 67 -2.06 -1.97 15.69
C PHE A 67 -1.58 -3.25 15.00
N GLN A 68 -2.22 -3.65 13.90
CA GLN A 68 -1.83 -4.84 13.15
C GLN A 68 -0.67 -4.53 12.21
N THR A 69 0.31 -5.41 12.21
CA THR A 69 1.52 -5.33 11.39
C THR A 69 1.48 -6.45 10.36
N HIS A 70 1.71 -6.09 9.10
CA HIS A 70 1.78 -7.02 7.97
C HIS A 70 3.16 -6.94 7.31
N TYR A 71 3.56 -7.99 6.62
CA TYR A 71 4.80 -8.00 5.85
C TYR A 71 4.55 -7.58 4.40
N THR A 72 5.48 -6.82 3.82
CA THR A 72 5.41 -6.46 2.39
C THR A 72 5.75 -7.65 1.48
N PRO A 73 5.13 -7.74 0.29
CA PRO A 73 4.22 -6.77 -0.34
C PRO A 73 2.76 -6.86 0.13
N ILE A 74 2.08 -5.71 0.26
CA ILE A 74 0.68 -5.63 0.70
C ILE A 74 -0.15 -4.75 -0.23
N LEU A 75 -1.45 -5.06 -0.35
CA LEU A 75 -2.43 -4.23 -1.05
C LEU A 75 -3.09 -3.27 -0.04
N LEU A 76 -3.05 -1.98 -0.33
CA LEU A 76 -3.68 -0.94 0.47
C LEU A 76 -5.11 -0.71 0.00
N CYS A 77 -6.06 -0.71 0.94
CA CYS A 77 -7.44 -0.36 0.63
C CYS A 77 -7.60 1.15 0.42
N VAL A 78 -8.78 1.56 -0.04
CA VAL A 78 -9.11 2.98 -0.27
C VAL A 78 -9.08 3.73 1.06
N GLY A 79 -8.30 4.82 1.13
CA GLY A 79 -8.16 5.64 2.34
C GLY A 79 -7.12 5.14 3.35
N ASP A 80 -6.58 3.93 3.14
CA ASP A 80 -5.49 3.41 3.97
C ASP A 80 -4.17 4.08 3.62
N ARG A 81 -3.35 4.23 4.66
CA ARG A 81 -1.94 4.59 4.61
C ARG A 81 -1.12 3.51 5.29
N ALA A 82 0.13 3.39 4.85
CA ALA A 82 1.13 2.51 5.42
C ALA A 82 2.19 3.31 6.20
N LYS A 83 2.71 2.72 7.27
CA LYS A 83 3.90 3.21 8.00
C LYS A 83 4.80 2.03 8.35
N LEU A 84 6.11 2.21 8.22
CA LEU A 84 7.09 1.21 8.64
C LEU A 84 6.98 0.98 10.15
N ALA A 85 6.99 -0.28 10.57
CA ALA A 85 6.95 -0.63 12.00
C ALA A 85 8.34 -0.51 12.67
N MET A 86 9.41 -0.53 11.88
CA MET A 86 10.79 -0.45 12.34
C MET A 86 11.48 0.83 11.84
N GLU A 87 12.36 1.40 12.65
CA GLU A 87 13.15 2.62 12.34
C GLU A 87 14.52 2.33 11.71
N LYS A 88 14.83 1.05 11.46
CA LYS A 88 16.08 0.62 10.81
C LYS A 88 16.24 1.19 9.40
N TYR A 89 15.12 1.41 8.70
CA TYR A 89 15.11 1.90 7.33
C TYR A 89 14.31 3.19 7.23
N LEU A 90 14.82 4.15 6.46
CA LEU A 90 14.18 5.41 6.15
C LEU A 90 13.66 5.38 4.72
N PRO A 91 12.38 5.70 4.49
CA PRO A 91 11.85 5.80 3.13
C PRO A 91 12.32 7.10 2.47
N LEU A 92 12.69 7.00 1.19
CA LEU A 92 13.03 8.18 0.38
C LEU A 92 11.79 9.01 0.04
N SER A 93 10.61 8.38 -0.02
CA SER A 93 9.33 9.05 -0.22
C SER A 93 8.54 9.15 1.08
N PRO A 94 7.82 10.27 1.33
CA PRO A 94 6.95 10.40 2.50
C PRO A 94 5.69 9.53 2.41
N ILE A 95 5.34 9.05 1.21
CA ILE A 95 4.16 8.23 0.93
C ILE A 95 4.64 6.81 0.63
N LEU A 96 4.09 5.83 1.37
CA LEU A 96 4.39 4.41 1.20
C LEU A 96 3.35 3.74 0.30
N GLU A 97 3.41 4.03 -1.00
CA GLU A 97 2.52 3.46 -2.02
C GLU A 97 3.29 3.15 -3.31
N GLY A 98 2.93 2.08 -4.02
CA GLY A 98 3.66 1.67 -5.22
C GLY A 98 5.01 1.06 -4.87
N PHE A 99 6.03 1.40 -5.66
CA PHE A 99 7.41 1.00 -5.40
C PHE A 99 8.11 2.07 -4.58
N VAL A 100 8.57 1.69 -3.39
CA VAL A 100 9.23 2.58 -2.44
C VAL A 100 10.63 2.09 -2.18
N ASN A 101 11.60 2.97 -2.44
CA ASN A 101 12.99 2.74 -2.12
C ASN A 101 13.27 3.16 -0.67
N LEU A 102 13.89 2.25 0.07
CA LEU A 102 14.34 2.50 1.43
C LEU A 102 15.87 2.62 1.47
N LYS A 103 16.33 3.45 2.40
CA LYS A 103 17.74 3.61 2.76
C LYS A 103 17.95 3.11 4.18
N GLU A 104 19.10 2.51 4.46
CA GLU A 104 19.47 2.18 5.84
C GLU A 104 19.65 3.46 6.67
N ASN A 105 19.08 3.48 7.86
CA ASN A 105 19.14 4.63 8.75
C ASN A 105 20.53 4.70 9.41
N PRO A 106 21.33 5.76 9.16
CA PRO A 106 22.67 5.90 9.75
C PRO A 106 22.65 6.12 11.26
N ASP A 107 21.54 6.65 11.81
CA ASP A 107 21.39 6.95 13.23
C ASP A 107 20.82 5.76 14.03
N TYR A 108 20.62 4.61 13.37
CA TYR A 108 20.05 3.44 14.01
C TYR A 108 21.06 2.75 14.93
N ILE A 109 20.90 2.97 16.22
CA ILE A 109 21.60 2.22 17.26
C ILE A 109 20.85 0.91 17.48
N LYS A 110 21.51 -0.22 17.23
CA LYS A 110 21.01 -1.53 17.63
C LYS A 110 21.12 -1.61 19.16
N GLU A 111 20.00 -1.39 19.86
CA GLU A 111 19.83 -1.89 21.23
C GLU A 111 19.79 -3.42 21.27
#